data_AF-A0A6I6WTF0-F1
#
_entry.id   AF-A0A6I6WTF0-F1
#
_cell.length_a   1.000
_cell.length_b   1.000
_cell.length_c   1.000
_cell.angle_alpha   90.00
_cell.angle_beta   90.00
_cell.angle_gamma   90.00
#
_symmetry.space_group_name_H-M   'P 1'
#
loop_
_entity.id
_entity.type
_entity.pdbx_description
1 polymer ?
#
loop_
_entity_poly.entity_id
_entity_poly.type
_entity_poly.pdbx_seq_one_letter_code
_entity_poly.pdbx_strand_id
1 'polypeptide(L)'
;MSEELVEQNVEARLGRQKLLTKTPGVEFSFVIGETALRNRIGGGDVMREQLGRLLDLRTTGNVEIQVMPNLSGYHTGLEGPFVLLETAEQHRRFGYIESQTLGFVISDATWVSTLGLRYGRLRSKALQIDESAAFIEQLLEEHDGK
;
A
#
# COMPACT_ATOMS: atom_id res chain seq x y z
N MET A 1 -22.69 -5.29 8.68
CA MET A 1 -21.64 -5.99 9.44
C MET A 1 -22.00 -5.93 10.91
N SER A 2 -21.82 -7.00 11.68
CA SER A 2 -21.98 -6.93 13.14
C SER A 2 -20.83 -6.14 13.77
N GLU A 3 -21.06 -5.55 14.94
CA GLU A 3 -20.02 -4.85 15.71
C GLU A 3 -18.82 -5.76 16.01
N GLU A 4 -19.08 -7.02 16.35
CA GLU A 4 -18.03 -8.03 16.58
C GLU A 4 -17.14 -8.24 15.34
N LEU A 5 -17.73 -8.31 14.13
CA LEU A 5 -16.96 -8.42 12.89
C LEU A 5 -16.17 -7.14 12.58
N VAL A 6 -16.68 -5.97 12.97
CA VAL A 6 -15.94 -4.71 12.83
C VAL A 6 -14.71 -4.75 13.74
N GLU A 7 -14.88 -5.11 15.00
CA GLU A 7 -13.81 -5.15 15.99
C GLU A 7 -12.72 -6.16 15.62
N GLN A 8 -13.09 -7.37 15.20
CA GLN A 8 -12.13 -8.38 14.69
C GLN A 8 -11.32 -7.85 13.50
N ASN A 9 -11.96 -7.14 12.57
CA ASN A 9 -11.28 -6.55 11.41
C ASN A 9 -10.33 -5.41 11.80
N VAL A 10 -10.70 -4.62 12.81
CA VAL A 10 -9.85 -3.56 13.38
C VAL A 10 -8.64 -4.18 14.06
N GLU A 11 -8.84 -5.18 14.93
CA GLU A 11 -7.76 -5.87 15.63
C GLU A 11 -6.77 -6.50 14.64
N ALA A 12 -7.27 -7.20 13.61
CA ALA A 12 -6.42 -7.77 12.57
C ALA A 12 -5.60 -6.70 11.82
N ARG A 13 -6.19 -5.53 11.56
CA ARG A 13 -5.50 -4.40 10.89
C ARG A 13 -4.42 -3.79 11.79
N LEU A 14 -4.71 -3.60 13.08
CA LEU A 14 -3.74 -3.11 14.06
C LEU A 14 -2.60 -4.12 14.26
N GLY A 15 -2.91 -5.43 14.28
CA GLY A 15 -1.91 -6.49 14.31
C GLY A 15 -0.94 -6.43 13.13
N ARG A 16 -1.45 -6.17 11.92
CA ARG A 16 -0.61 -5.96 10.72
C ARG A 16 0.22 -4.69 10.80
N GLN A 17 -0.31 -3.58 11.31
CA GLN A 17 0.47 -2.34 11.44
C GLN A 17 1.70 -2.50 12.33
N LYS A 18 1.63 -3.35 13.36
CA LYS A 18 2.79 -3.66 14.22
C LYS A 18 3.97 -4.27 13.44
N LEU A 19 3.73 -4.84 12.26
CA LEU A 19 4.81 -5.38 11.40
C LEU A 19 5.72 -4.29 10.85
N LEU A 20 5.22 -3.05 10.69
CA LEU A 20 5.99 -1.94 10.15
C LEU A 20 7.14 -1.53 11.08
N THR A 21 7.03 -1.82 12.38
CA THR A 21 8.01 -1.46 13.41
C THR A 21 8.56 -2.67 14.17
N LYS A 22 8.35 -3.89 13.66
CA LYS A 22 8.78 -5.13 14.32
C LYS A 22 10.30 -5.33 14.21
N THR A 23 10.89 -6.04 15.17
CA THR A 23 12.27 -6.57 15.11
C THR A 23 12.25 -8.11 15.10
N PRO A 24 13.01 -8.79 14.21
CA PRO A 24 13.74 -8.23 13.06
C PRO A 24 12.80 -7.52 12.08
N GLY A 25 13.31 -6.48 11.42
CA GLY A 25 12.56 -5.63 10.51
C GLY A 25 12.13 -6.35 9.24
N VAL A 26 11.14 -5.78 8.56
CA VAL A 26 10.67 -6.21 7.23
C VAL A 26 10.72 -4.99 6.32
N GLU A 27 11.25 -5.17 5.11
CA GLU A 27 11.25 -4.13 4.09
C GLU A 27 9.89 -4.07 3.39
N PHE A 28 9.34 -2.87 3.28
CA PHE A 28 8.06 -2.60 2.63
C PHE A 28 8.25 -1.59 1.51
N SER A 29 7.67 -1.88 0.34
CA SER A 29 7.66 -0.92 -0.75
C SER A 29 6.31 -0.91 -1.45
N PHE A 30 5.60 0.21 -1.34
CA PHE A 30 4.22 0.38 -1.75
C PHE A 30 4.14 1.25 -3.00
N VAL A 31 3.24 0.87 -3.93
CA VAL A 31 2.76 1.76 -4.98
C VAL A 31 1.28 1.99 -4.75
N ILE A 32 0.90 3.21 -4.38
CA ILE A 32 -0.47 3.59 -4.03
C ILE A 32 -1.06 4.43 -5.16
N GLY A 33 -2.25 4.09 -5.63
CA GLY A 33 -2.96 4.91 -6.62
C GLY A 33 -3.42 6.24 -6.02
N GLU A 34 -3.23 7.34 -6.75
CA GLU A 34 -3.66 8.69 -6.36
C GLU A 34 -5.12 8.75 -5.93
N THR A 35 -6.01 8.05 -6.64
CA THR A 35 -7.43 7.99 -6.30
C THR A 35 -7.68 7.50 -4.86
N ALA A 36 -6.87 6.57 -4.35
CA ALA A 36 -7.01 6.08 -2.97
C ALA A 36 -6.67 7.15 -1.93
N LEU A 37 -5.80 8.10 -2.28
CA LEU A 37 -5.39 9.21 -1.39
C LEU A 37 -6.35 10.40 -1.47
N ARG A 38 -7.10 10.54 -2.57
CA ARG A 38 -8.08 11.64 -2.76
C ARG A 38 -9.49 11.31 -2.29
N ASN A 39 -9.88 10.04 -2.28
CA ASN A 39 -11.22 9.63 -1.89
C ASN A 39 -11.44 9.88 -0.39
N ARG A 40 -12.36 10.79 -0.07
CA ARG A 40 -12.66 11.23 1.30
C ARG A 40 -13.46 10.18 2.08
N ILE A 41 -12.80 9.13 2.53
CA ILE A 41 -13.40 8.08 3.35
C ILE A 41 -13.21 8.41 4.83
N GLY A 42 -14.30 8.46 5.59
CA GLY A 42 -14.26 8.77 7.03
C GLY A 42 -14.22 10.26 7.39
N GLY A 43 -14.18 11.17 6.41
CA GLY A 43 -14.19 12.62 6.63
C GLY A 43 -12.82 13.29 6.49
N GLY A 44 -12.78 14.61 6.67
CA GLY A 44 -11.56 15.42 6.49
C GLY A 44 -10.48 15.10 7.52
N ASP A 45 -10.85 15.04 8.79
CA ASP A 45 -9.91 14.78 9.89
C ASP A 45 -9.29 13.38 9.78
N VAL A 46 -10.10 12.37 9.45
CA VAL A 46 -9.61 11.00 9.24
C VAL A 46 -8.62 10.93 8.08
N MET A 47 -8.91 11.61 6.96
CA MET A 47 -7.96 11.64 5.84
C MET A 47 -6.67 12.38 6.19
N ARG A 48 -6.76 13.46 6.98
CA ARG A 48 -5.59 14.19 7.47
C ARG A 48 -4.67 13.28 8.29
N GLU A 49 -5.23 12.55 9.25
CA GLU A 49 -4.48 11.58 10.05
C GLU A 49 -3.89 10.46 9.19
N GLN A 50 -4.64 9.95 8.20
CA GLN A 50 -4.16 8.89 7.32
C GLN A 50 -2.99 9.37 6.43
N LEU A 51 -3.10 10.54 5.81
CA LEU A 51 -2.05 11.11 4.97
C LEU A 51 -0.81 11.46 5.81
N GLY A 52 -1.00 12.07 6.98
CA GLY A 52 0.08 12.33 7.95
C GLY A 52 0.78 11.04 8.36
N ARG A 53 0.03 9.97 8.63
CA ARG A 53 0.61 8.67 8.97
C ARG A 53 1.47 8.08 7.85
N LEU A 54 1.10 8.26 6.58
CA LEU A 54 1.93 7.82 5.45
C LEU A 54 3.27 8.58 5.40
N LEU A 55 3.26 9.88 5.70
CA LEU A 55 4.48 10.69 5.80
C LEU A 55 5.35 10.27 6.97
N ASP A 56 4.76 9.99 8.14
CA ASP A 56 5.49 9.52 9.32
C ASP A 56 6.22 8.19 9.03
N LEU A 57 5.60 7.29 8.28
CA LEU A 57 6.19 5.98 7.96
C LEU A 57 7.47 6.09 7.12
N ARG A 58 7.68 7.17 6.37
CA ARG A 58 8.96 7.41 5.68
C ARG A 58 10.14 7.48 6.66
N THR A 59 9.91 7.92 7.89
CA THR A 59 10.97 8.08 8.89
C THR A 59 11.45 6.75 9.49
N THR A 60 10.75 5.64 9.27
CA THR A 60 11.12 4.32 9.83
C THR A 60 12.25 3.65 9.06
N GLY A 61 12.57 4.11 7.85
CA GLY A 61 13.69 3.64 7.02
C GLY A 61 13.47 2.30 6.31
N ASN A 62 12.45 1.53 6.69
CA ASN A 62 12.07 0.24 6.08
C ASN A 62 10.78 0.31 5.24
N VAL A 63 10.26 1.51 5.00
CA VAL A 63 9.01 1.75 4.26
C VAL A 63 9.25 2.76 3.14
N GLU A 64 9.11 2.30 1.91
CA GLU A 64 9.05 3.15 0.72
C GLU A 64 7.61 3.29 0.22
N ILE A 65 7.19 4.51 -0.10
CA ILE A 65 5.87 4.79 -0.67
C ILE A 65 6.06 5.58 -1.96
N GLN A 66 5.52 5.06 -3.05
CA GLN A 66 5.40 5.75 -4.33
C GLN A 66 3.92 5.95 -4.68
N VAL A 67 3.59 7.10 -5.25
CA VAL A 67 2.24 7.40 -5.73
C VAL A 67 2.15 7.18 -7.23
N MET A 68 1.12 6.46 -7.67
CA MET A 68 0.76 6.31 -9.09
C MET A 68 -0.26 7.39 -9.47
N PRO A 69 0.10 8.37 -10.31
CA PRO A 69 -0.84 9.42 -10.74
C PRO A 69 -1.99 8.87 -11.59
N ASN A 70 -3.18 9.48 -11.49
CA ASN A 70 -4.37 9.07 -12.22
C ASN A 70 -4.25 9.23 -13.76
N LEU A 71 -3.40 10.13 -14.24
CA LEU A 71 -3.24 10.46 -15.66
C LEU A 71 -2.03 9.76 -16.32
N SER A 72 -1.48 8.71 -15.70
CA SER A 72 -0.34 7.94 -16.20
C SER A 72 -0.67 6.99 -17.37
N GLY A 73 -1.91 7.01 -17.88
CA GLY A 73 -2.41 6.07 -18.88
C GLY A 73 -2.50 4.64 -18.33
N TYR A 74 -2.39 3.64 -19.20
CA TYR A 74 -2.47 2.23 -18.77
C TYR A 74 -1.26 1.83 -17.91
N HIS A 75 -1.55 1.23 -16.76
CA HIS A 75 -0.59 0.54 -15.90
C HIS A 75 -1.24 -0.72 -15.31
N THR A 76 -0.41 -1.69 -14.92
CA THR A 76 -0.87 -3.02 -14.46
C THR A 76 -1.65 -2.99 -13.15
N GLY A 77 -1.63 -1.88 -12.42
CA GLY A 77 -2.43 -1.67 -11.20
C GLY A 77 -3.92 -1.47 -11.49
N LEU A 78 -4.28 -1.10 -12.73
CA LEU A 78 -5.68 -1.05 -13.17
C LEU A 78 -6.29 -2.45 -13.30
N GLU A 79 -5.47 -3.51 -13.37
CA GLU A 79 -5.95 -4.90 -13.38
C GLU A 79 -6.27 -5.42 -11.97
N GLY A 80 -6.02 -4.61 -10.92
CA GLY A 80 -6.30 -4.94 -9.53
C GLY A 80 -5.06 -4.90 -8.63
N PRO A 81 -5.27 -4.85 -7.30
CA PRO A 81 -4.19 -4.86 -6.34
C PRO A 81 -3.54 -6.24 -6.24
N PHE A 82 -2.26 -6.27 -5.91
CA PHE A 82 -1.56 -7.49 -5.56
C PHE A 82 -0.44 -7.19 -4.57
N VAL A 83 0.00 -8.24 -3.87
CA VAL A 83 1.13 -8.19 -2.93
C VAL A 83 2.16 -9.22 -3.35
N LEU A 84 3.43 -8.85 -3.26
CA LEU A 84 4.55 -9.77 -3.32
C LEU A 84 5.17 -9.84 -1.93
N LEU A 85 5.49 -11.04 -1.48
CA LEU A 85 6.19 -11.26 -0.22
C LEU A 85 7.24 -12.34 -0.37
N GLU A 86 8.28 -12.26 0.43
CA GLU A 86 9.35 -13.24 0.53
C GLU A 86 9.50 -13.67 1.99
N THR A 87 9.61 -14.98 2.25
CA THR A 87 9.79 -15.49 3.60
C THR A 87 11.21 -15.28 4.09
N ALA A 88 11.38 -14.85 5.35
CA ALA A 88 12.68 -14.49 5.90
C ALA A 88 13.66 -15.68 6.00
N GLU A 89 13.17 -16.89 6.29
CA GLU A 89 14.04 -18.04 6.54
C GLU A 89 14.44 -18.79 5.26
N GLN A 90 13.51 -18.90 4.32
CA GLN A 90 13.65 -19.79 3.15
C GLN A 90 13.71 -19.02 1.83
N HIS A 91 13.58 -17.68 1.88
CA HIS A 91 13.52 -16.81 0.71
C HIS A 91 12.48 -17.24 -0.33
N ARG A 92 11.38 -17.84 0.14
CA ARG A 92 10.30 -18.30 -0.73
C ARG A 92 9.41 -17.13 -1.08
N ARG A 93 9.19 -16.92 -2.38
CA ARG A 93 8.36 -15.84 -2.87
C ARG A 93 6.93 -16.31 -3.10
N PHE A 94 6.00 -15.44 -2.73
CA PHE A 94 4.57 -15.64 -2.93
C PHE A 94 3.95 -14.38 -3.52
N GLY A 95 2.93 -14.58 -4.33
CA GLY A 95 1.98 -13.56 -4.71
C GLY A 95 0.73 -13.68 -3.85
N TYR A 96 0.06 -12.56 -3.63
CA TYR A 96 -1.30 -12.54 -3.14
C TYR A 96 -2.12 -11.60 -4.02
N ILE A 97 -3.27 -12.07 -4.47
CA ILE A 97 -4.25 -11.27 -5.18
C ILE A 97 -5.59 -11.37 -4.45
N GLU A 98 -6.36 -10.31 -4.49
CA GLU A 98 -7.65 -10.24 -3.84
C GLU A 98 -8.72 -9.82 -4.84
N SER A 99 -9.82 -10.55 -4.82
CA SER A 99 -11.10 -10.21 -5.44
C SER A 99 -12.05 -9.70 -4.35
N GLN A 100 -13.23 -9.23 -4.74
CA GLN A 100 -14.21 -8.65 -3.82
C GLN A 100 -14.59 -9.58 -2.64
N THR A 101 -14.51 -10.89 -2.84
CA THR A 101 -14.94 -11.90 -1.85
C THR A 101 -13.91 -12.99 -1.59
N LEU A 102 -12.81 -13.04 -2.35
CA LEU A 102 -11.85 -14.14 -2.33
C LEU A 102 -10.42 -13.62 -2.38
N GLY A 103 -9.55 -14.16 -1.54
CA GLY A 103 -8.11 -13.97 -1.61
C GLY A 103 -7.41 -15.24 -2.08
N PHE A 104 -6.36 -15.09 -2.90
CA PHE A 104 -5.59 -16.21 -3.43
C PHE A 104 -4.11 -16.02 -3.14
N VAL A 105 -3.51 -17.01 -2.47
CA VAL A 105 -2.05 -17.11 -2.33
C VAL A 105 -1.50 -17.89 -3.51
N ILE A 106 -0.53 -17.30 -4.20
CA ILE A 106 0.11 -17.83 -5.40
C ILE A 106 1.54 -18.24 -5.03
N SER A 107 1.83 -19.54 -5.15
CA SER A 107 3.19 -20.09 -4.92
C SER A 107 3.86 -20.60 -6.18
N ASP A 108 3.15 -20.62 -7.31
CA ASP A 108 3.72 -21.02 -8.60
C ASP A 108 4.72 -19.96 -9.07
N ALA A 109 5.97 -20.39 -9.32
CA ALA A 109 7.07 -19.50 -9.62
C ALA A 109 6.85 -18.66 -10.89
N THR A 110 6.14 -19.18 -11.88
CA THR A 110 5.86 -18.46 -13.14
C THR A 110 4.93 -17.28 -12.89
N TRP A 111 3.87 -17.50 -12.11
CA TRP A 111 2.93 -16.46 -11.75
C TRP A 111 3.53 -15.44 -10.79
N VAL A 112 4.31 -15.88 -9.81
CA VAL A 112 5.03 -14.97 -8.89
C VAL A 112 6.03 -14.10 -9.66
N SER A 113 6.78 -14.67 -10.60
CA SER A 113 7.69 -13.92 -11.48
C SER A 113 6.95 -12.87 -12.31
N THR A 114 5.78 -13.23 -12.85
CA THR A 114 4.92 -12.29 -13.60
C THR A 114 4.48 -11.10 -12.73
N LEU A 115 4.06 -11.34 -11.49
CA LEU A 115 3.74 -10.27 -10.54
C LEU A 115 4.97 -9.40 -10.23
N GLY A 116 6.16 -10.01 -10.08
CA GLY A 116 7.42 -9.29 -9.92
C GLY A 116 7.71 -8.30 -11.06
N LEU A 117 7.54 -8.74 -12.31
CA LEU A 117 7.69 -7.88 -13.48
C LEU A 117 6.64 -6.75 -13.52
N ARG A 118 5.40 -7.05 -13.17
CA ARG A 118 4.31 -6.04 -13.06
C ARG A 118 4.64 -4.99 -12.00
N TYR A 119 5.16 -5.43 -10.86
CA TYR A 119 5.57 -4.53 -9.78
C TYR A 119 6.71 -3.61 -10.20
N GLY A 120 7.75 -4.13 -10.86
CA GLY A 120 8.83 -3.32 -11.41
C GLY A 120 8.34 -2.25 -12.39
N ARG A 121 7.39 -2.59 -13.27
CA ARG A 121 6.76 -1.64 -14.21
C ARG A 121 5.89 -0.59 -13.52
N LEU A 122 5.26 -0.94 -12.39
CA LEU A 122 4.52 0.04 -11.60
C LEU A 122 5.46 1.06 -10.97
N ARG A 123 6.54 0.59 -10.33
CA ARG A 123 7.54 1.48 -9.72
C ARG A 123 8.19 2.42 -10.72
N SER A 124 8.44 1.96 -11.95
CA SER A 124 9.05 2.80 -13.00
C SER A 124 8.12 3.89 -13.54
N LYS A 125 6.82 3.79 -13.28
CA LYS A 125 5.80 4.76 -13.74
C LYS A 125 5.23 5.61 -12.61
N ALA A 126 5.38 5.16 -11.37
CA ALA A 126 5.00 5.92 -10.19
C ALA A 126 5.97 7.10 -10.00
N LEU A 127 5.50 8.12 -9.28
CA LEU A 127 6.36 9.23 -8.83
C LEU A 127 7.54 8.68 -8.03
N GLN A 128 8.67 9.38 -8.05
CA GLN A 128 9.78 9.06 -7.16
C GLN A 128 9.35 9.24 -5.69
N ILE A 129 10.12 8.68 -4.75
CA ILE A 129 9.75 8.66 -3.33
C ILE A 129 9.54 10.09 -2.79
N ASP A 130 10.45 11.01 -3.09
CA ASP A 130 10.34 12.39 -2.61
C ASP A 130 9.21 13.17 -3.30
N GLU A 131 8.98 12.93 -4.60
CA GLU A 131 7.83 13.50 -5.34
C GLU A 131 6.50 12.99 -4.80
N SER A 132 6.47 11.73 -4.38
CA SER A 132 5.30 11.09 -3.75
C SER A 132 5.01 11.69 -2.38
N ALA A 133 6.05 11.96 -1.59
CA ALA A 133 5.91 12.62 -0.29
C ALA A 133 5.38 14.05 -0.46
N ALA A 134 5.97 14.84 -1.38
CA ALA A 134 5.50 16.18 -1.71
C ALA A 134 4.03 16.19 -2.19
N PHE A 135 3.64 15.19 -2.99
CA PHE A 135 2.26 15.02 -3.41
C PHE A 135 1.31 14.74 -2.23
N ILE A 136 1.72 13.88 -1.29
CA ILE A 136 0.92 13.58 -0.09
C ILE A 136 0.82 14.80 0.83
N GLU A 137 1.90 15.57 1.01
CA GLU A 137 1.91 16.84 1.75
C GLU A 137 0.94 17.85 1.13
N GLN A 138 0.93 18.00 -0.19
CA GLN A 138 -0.04 18.86 -0.88
C GLN A 138 -1.48 18.43 -0.59
N LEU A 139 -1.78 17.13 -0.63
CA LEU A 139 -3.12 16.63 -0.30
C LEU A 139 -3.50 16.95 1.15
N LEU A 140 -2.55 16.84 2.08
CA LEU A 140 -2.77 17.17 3.49
C LEU A 140 -3.19 18.64 3.65
N GLU A 141 -2.51 19.58 2.99
CA GLU A 141 -2.85 21.01 3.00
C GLU A 141 -4.26 21.29 2.42
N GLU A 142 -4.66 20.56 1.37
CA GLU A 142 -6.02 20.64 0.81
C GLU A 142 -7.13 20.21 1.80
N HIS A 143 -6.76 19.41 2.80
CA HIS A 143 -7.63 18.99 3.91
C HIS A 143 -7.59 19.96 5.09
N ASP A 144 -6.51 20.71 5.27
CA ASP A 144 -6.35 21.73 6.32
C ASP A 144 -7.19 22.98 6.08
N GLY A 145 -7.43 23.32 4.81
CA GLY A 145 -8.18 24.51 4.39
C GLY A 145 -9.70 24.36 4.25
N LYS A 146 -10.32 23.29 4.76
CA LYS A 146 -11.77 23.04 4.66
C LYS A 146 -12.43 22.73 5.99
#